data_AF-A0A812L160-F1
#
_entry.id   AF-A0A812L160-F1
#
_cell.length_a   1.000
_cell.length_b   1.000
_cell.length_c   1.000
_cell.angle_alpha   90.00
_cell.angle_beta   90.00
_cell.angle_gamma   90.00
#
_symmetry.space_group_name_H-M   'P 1'
#
loop_
_entity.id
_entity.type
_entity.pdbx_description
1 polymer ?
#
loop_
_entity_poly.entity_id
_entity_poly.type
_entity_poly.pdbx_seq_one_letter_code
_entity_poly.pdbx_strand_id
1 'polypeptide(L)'
;MQEFQSTIARLFLLAQYFGSLRTAANFARDSGRRSKVFLMPLGGGVFRNPWESIVESIARAVELLPAEDLEWLDIGLLVLRRPSAAGTGLLSAEERTIELLKSYRKWKPHA
;
A
#
# COMPACT_ATOMS: atom_id res chain seq x y z
N MET A 1 -0.28 23.58 13.51
CA MET A 1 -0.72 22.35 14.22
C MET A 1 -1.07 21.20 13.26
N GLN A 2 -1.80 21.44 12.16
CA GLN A 2 -2.22 20.38 11.21
C GLN A 2 -1.06 19.66 10.49
N GLU A 3 0.04 20.36 10.17
CA GLU A 3 1.15 19.78 9.41
C GLU A 3 1.89 18.70 10.20
N PHE A 4 2.20 18.97 11.48
CA PHE A 4 2.83 18.00 12.37
C PHE A 4 1.99 16.71 12.53
N GLN A 5 0.68 16.85 12.73
CA GLN A 5 -0.23 15.70 12.85
C GLN A 5 -0.29 14.89 11.55
N SER A 6 -0.29 15.57 10.40
CA SER A 6 -0.29 14.91 9.09
C SER A 6 1.02 14.15 8.83
N THR A 7 2.16 14.74 9.19
CA THR A 7 3.46 14.07 9.11
C THR A 7 3.50 12.83 9.99
N ILE A 8 3.02 12.93 11.23
CA ILE A 8 2.93 11.80 12.14
C ILE A 8 2.01 10.71 11.58
N ALA A 9 0.84 11.06 11.05
CA ALA A 9 -0.09 10.09 10.47
C ALA A 9 0.53 9.33 9.29
N ARG A 10 1.29 10.01 8.42
CA ARG A 10 2.05 9.36 7.33
C ARG A 10 3.11 8.41 7.85
N LEU A 11 3.86 8.82 8.88
CA LEU A 11 4.86 7.94 9.51
C LEU A 11 4.23 6.70 10.11
N PHE A 12 3.06 6.82 10.75
CA PHE A 12 2.31 5.67 11.26
C PHE A 12 1.83 4.74 10.15
N LEU A 13 1.26 5.27 9.07
CA LEU A 13 0.84 4.47 7.92
C LEU A 13 2.03 3.71 7.32
N LEU A 14 3.15 4.41 7.09
CA LEU A 14 4.37 3.79 6.57
C LEU A 14 4.89 2.68 7.49
N ALA A 15 5.01 2.97 8.79
CA ALA A 15 5.49 2.00 9.78
C ALA A 15 4.57 0.78 9.87
N GLN A 16 3.25 0.97 9.78
CA GLN A 16 2.27 -0.11 9.79
C GLN A 16 2.46 -1.02 8.57
N TYR A 17 2.54 -0.48 7.36
CA TYR A 17 2.72 -1.29 6.15
C TYR A 17 4.09 -1.98 6.13
N PHE A 18 5.16 -1.25 6.44
CA PHE A 18 6.51 -1.79 6.46
C PHE A 18 6.67 -2.90 7.50
N GLY A 19 6.23 -2.65 8.74
CA GLY A 19 6.28 -3.63 9.82
C GLY A 19 5.49 -4.88 9.46
N SER A 20 4.28 -4.74 8.92
CA SER A 20 3.44 -5.87 8.52
C SER A 20 4.10 -6.73 7.44
N LEU A 21 4.68 -6.11 6.42
CA LEU A 21 5.37 -6.80 5.34
C LEU A 21 6.63 -7.52 5.84
N ARG A 22 7.44 -6.86 6.68
CA ARG A 22 8.66 -7.45 7.25
C ARG A 22 8.33 -8.63 8.17
N THR A 23 7.28 -8.52 8.99
CA THR A 23 6.79 -9.64 9.80
C THR A 23 6.33 -10.80 8.93
N ALA A 24 5.58 -10.53 7.86
CA ALA A 24 5.16 -11.57 6.91
C ALA A 24 6.36 -12.25 6.22
N ALA A 25 7.39 -11.49 5.84
CA ALA A 25 8.61 -12.02 5.23
C ALA A 25 9.38 -12.92 6.18
N ASN A 26 9.57 -12.50 7.44
CA ASN A 26 10.20 -13.31 8.47
C ASN A 26 9.46 -14.63 8.68
N PHE A 27 8.13 -14.58 8.81
CA PHE A 27 7.32 -15.79 8.97
C PHE A 27 7.41 -16.72 7.76
N ALA A 28 7.39 -16.15 6.54
CA ALA A 28 7.55 -16.89 5.30
C ALA A 28 8.90 -17.62 5.26
N ARG A 29 9.99 -16.91 5.56
CA ARG A 29 11.35 -17.45 5.64
C ARG A 29 11.45 -18.58 6.65
N ASP A 30 10.97 -18.37 7.87
CA ASP A 30 11.03 -19.37 8.94
C ASP A 30 10.21 -20.62 8.61
N SER A 31 9.12 -20.47 7.86
CA SER A 31 8.28 -21.57 7.39
C SER A 31 8.80 -22.27 6.12
N GLY A 32 9.83 -21.72 5.46
CA GLY A 32 10.35 -22.19 4.18
C GLY A 32 9.37 -22.06 3.01
N ARG A 33 8.30 -21.27 3.15
CA ARG A 33 7.25 -21.09 2.13
C ARG A 33 6.95 -19.60 1.91
N ARG A 34 6.85 -19.19 0.65
CA ARG A 34 6.48 -17.81 0.30
C ARG A 34 5.10 -17.46 0.84
N SER A 35 4.94 -16.23 1.31
CA SER A 35 3.67 -15.72 1.84
C SER A 35 2.97 -14.81 0.84
N LYS A 36 1.67 -15.03 0.65
CA LYS A 36 0.80 -14.12 -0.11
C LYS A 36 0.29 -13.04 0.81
N VAL A 37 0.57 -11.79 0.49
CA VAL A 37 0.15 -10.63 1.27
C VAL A 37 -0.77 -9.75 0.42
N PHE A 38 -1.95 -9.45 0.96
CA PHE A 38 -2.89 -8.53 0.34
C PHE A 38 -2.90 -7.22 1.12
N LEU A 39 -2.33 -6.18 0.52
CA LEU A 39 -2.37 -4.84 1.08
C LEU A 39 -3.74 -4.23 0.83
N MET A 40 -4.25 -3.50 1.81
CA MET A 40 -5.47 -2.71 1.70
C MET A 40 -5.16 -1.26 2.02
N PRO A 41 -5.72 -0.29 1.29
CA PRO A 41 -5.58 1.12 1.60
C PRO A 41 -6.48 1.46 2.81
N LEU A 42 -5.87 1.44 4.01
CA LEU A 42 -6.55 1.64 5.28
C LEU A 42 -6.36 3.08 5.79
N GLY A 43 -7.34 3.58 6.54
CA GLY A 43 -7.26 4.89 7.18
C GLY A 43 -8.01 6.02 6.47
N GLY A 44 -8.56 5.80 5.28
CA GLY A 44 -9.32 6.83 4.55
C GLY A 44 -10.73 7.08 5.08
N GLY A 45 -11.30 6.12 5.84
CA GLY A 45 -12.61 6.23 6.46
C GLY A 45 -12.57 6.96 7.80
N VAL A 46 -12.53 6.20 8.89
CA VAL A 46 -12.57 6.71 10.27
C VAL A 46 -11.45 7.72 10.55
N PHE A 47 -10.22 7.42 10.12
CA PHE A 47 -9.05 8.27 10.39
C PHE A 47 -8.90 9.44 9.40
N ARG A 48 -9.71 9.48 8.33
CA ARG A 48 -9.72 10.55 7.32
C ARG A 48 -8.33 10.90 6.76
N ASN A 49 -7.44 9.91 6.66
CA ASN A 49 -6.14 10.11 6.03
C ASN A 49 -6.33 10.40 4.53
N PRO A 50 -5.57 11.35 3.94
CA PRO A 50 -5.60 11.57 2.50
C PRO A 50 -5.25 10.30 1.75
N TRP A 51 -5.97 10.03 0.67
CA TRP A 51 -5.79 8.81 -0.11
C TRP A 51 -4.36 8.69 -0.64
N GLU A 52 -3.82 9.79 -1.14
CA GLU A 52 -2.45 9.90 -1.65
C GLU A 52 -1.43 9.51 -0.57
N SER A 53 -1.67 9.93 0.68
CA SER A 53 -0.81 9.59 1.82
C SER A 53 -0.84 8.09 2.14
N ILE A 54 -1.97 7.41 1.96
CA ILE A 54 -2.10 5.97 2.16
C ILE A 54 -1.35 5.22 1.06
N VAL A 55 -1.58 5.58 -0.21
CA VAL A 55 -0.94 4.92 -1.35
C VAL A 55 0.57 5.15 -1.36
N GLU A 56 1.02 6.37 -1.08
CA GLU A 56 2.44 6.69 -0.92
C GLU A 56 3.07 5.87 0.20
N SER A 57 2.39 5.72 1.34
CA SER A 57 2.89 4.90 2.45
C SER A 57 3.01 3.42 2.08
N ILE A 58 2.05 2.88 1.31
CA ILE A 58 2.11 1.52 0.79
C ILE A 58 3.31 1.36 -0.15
N ALA A 59 3.44 2.23 -1.15
CA ALA A 59 4.52 2.18 -2.11
C ALA A 59 5.87 2.28 -1.42
N ARG A 60 6.01 3.24 -0.50
CA ARG A 60 7.25 3.47 0.23
C ARG A 60 7.60 2.31 1.17
N ALA A 61 6.61 1.66 1.79
CA ALA A 61 6.84 0.46 2.57
C ALA A 61 7.44 -0.66 1.72
N VAL A 62 6.91 -0.89 0.52
CA VAL A 62 7.42 -1.89 -0.44
C VAL A 62 8.84 -1.52 -0.91
N GLU A 63 9.12 -0.25 -1.18
CA GLU A 63 10.45 0.22 -1.58
C GLU A 63 11.51 0.09 -0.49
N LEU A 64 11.13 0.28 0.77
CA LEU A 64 12.04 0.21 1.91
C LEU A 64 12.33 -1.24 2.36
N LEU A 65 11.57 -2.23 1.89
CA LEU A 65 11.87 -3.62 2.21
C LEU A 65 13.19 -4.06 1.58
N PRO A 66 14.03 -4.76 2.35
CA PRO A 66 15.22 -5.41 1.81
C PRO A 66 14.85 -6.40 0.70
N ALA A 67 15.74 -6.56 -0.28
CA ALA A 67 15.48 -7.45 -1.42
C ALA A 67 15.28 -8.90 -0.97
N GLU A 68 16.04 -9.33 0.04
CA GLU A 68 15.93 -10.65 0.65
C GLU A 68 14.56 -10.89 1.28
N ASP A 69 13.89 -9.87 1.82
CA ASP A 69 12.54 -10.00 2.39
C ASP A 69 11.49 -10.07 1.26
N LEU A 70 11.68 -9.31 0.18
CA LEU A 70 10.77 -9.30 -0.97
C LEU A 70 10.70 -10.65 -1.69
N GLU A 71 11.80 -11.42 -1.74
CA GLU A 71 11.83 -12.75 -2.35
C GLU A 71 10.84 -13.73 -1.68
N TRP A 72 10.57 -13.55 -0.39
CA TRP A 72 9.64 -14.39 0.37
C TRP A 72 8.18 -13.99 0.23
N LEU A 73 7.89 -12.87 -0.44
CA LEU A 73 6.55 -12.31 -0.50
C LEU A 73 5.97 -12.35 -1.93
N ASP A 74 4.67 -12.57 -2.00
CA ASP A 74 3.83 -12.35 -3.17
C ASP A 74 2.79 -11.29 -2.79
N ILE A 75 3.02 -10.04 -3.21
CA ILE A 75 2.29 -8.86 -2.72
C ILE A 75 1.22 -8.45 -3.73
N GLY A 76 -0.04 -8.63 -3.35
CA GLY A 76 -1.20 -8.07 -4.03
C GLY A 76 -1.72 -6.80 -3.34
N LEU A 77 -2.33 -5.90 -4.11
CA LEU A 77 -3.07 -4.76 -3.55
C LEU A 77 -4.56 -4.95 -3.84
N LEU A 78 -5.37 -4.93 -2.78
CA LEU A 78 -6.81 -4.93 -2.87
C LEU A 78 -7.31 -3.49 -2.92
N VAL A 79 -7.65 -3.05 -4.13
CA VAL A 79 -8.31 -1.77 -4.32
C VAL A 79 -9.81 -2.04 -4.40
N LEU A 80 -10.57 -1.55 -3.42
CA LEU A 80 -12.03 -1.65 -3.46
C LEU A 80 -12.54 -0.75 -4.59
N ARG A 81 -13.15 -1.37 -5.60
CA ARG A 81 -13.87 -0.64 -6.65
C ARG A 81 -15.14 -0.03 -6.06
N ARG A 82 -15.19 1.29 -5.86
CA ARG A 82 -16.45 2.00 -5.70
C ARG A 82 -17.22 1.87 -7.02
N PRO A 83 -18.53 1.58 -6.98
CA PRO A 83 -19.37 1.78 -8.16
C PRO A 83 -19.18 3.24 -8.58
N SER A 84 -18.76 3.45 -9.83
CA SER A 84 -18.66 4.76 -10.44
C SER A 84 -20.00 5.47 -10.27
N ALA A 85 -20.01 6.55 -9.48
CA ALA A 85 -21.05 7.55 -9.63
C ALA A 85 -20.78 8.19 -10.99
N ALA A 86 -21.59 7.83 -11.97
CA ALA A 86 -21.46 8.28 -13.35
C ALA A 86 -21.25 9.80 -13.40
N GLY A 87 -20.21 10.22 -14.13
CA GLY A 87 -20.09 11.60 -14.61
C GLY A 87 -19.27 12.55 -13.75
N THR A 88 -17.96 12.33 -13.65
CA THR A 88 -16.99 13.44 -13.60
C THR A 88 -15.74 12.98 -14.33
N GLY A 89 -15.20 13.76 -15.27
CA GLY A 89 -14.01 13.43 -16.06
C GLY A 89 -12.70 13.39 -15.26
N LEU A 90 -12.75 13.13 -13.95
CA LEU A 90 -11.60 12.81 -13.13
C LEU A 90 -11.46 11.28 -13.06
N LEU A 91 -10.25 10.77 -13.29
CA LEU A 91 -9.88 9.41 -12.92
C LEU A 91 -10.38 9.14 -11.50
N SER A 92 -11.11 8.04 -11.33
CA SER A 92 -11.53 7.55 -10.02
C SER A 92 -10.29 7.40 -9.11
N ALA A 93 -10.48 7.51 -7.78
CA ALA A 93 -9.38 7.34 -6.83
C ALA A 93 -8.61 6.01 -7.05
N GLU A 94 -9.31 4.99 -7.56
CA GLU A 94 -8.78 3.69 -7.97
C GLU A 94 -7.86 3.76 -9.18
N GLU A 95 -8.29 4.41 -10.26
CA GLU A 95 -7.47 4.58 -11.47
C GLU A 95 -6.21 5.40 -11.17
N ARG A 96 -6.32 6.40 -10.28
CA ARG A 96 -5.16 7.15 -9.77
C ARG A 96 -4.22 6.28 -8.96
N THR A 97 -4.74 5.38 -8.12
CA THR A 97 -3.91 4.42 -7.37
C THR A 97 -3.17 3.46 -8.28
N ILE A 98 -3.87 2.91 -9.28
CA ILE A 98 -3.27 2.00 -10.25
C ILE A 98 -2.18 2.72 -11.05
N GLU A 99 -2.46 3.93 -11.54
CA GLU A 99 -1.46 4.75 -12.26
C GLU A 99 -0.27 5.13 -11.37
N LEU A 100 -0.53 5.56 -10.14
CA LEU A 100 0.52 5.92 -9.19
C LEU A 100 1.41 4.70 -8.87
N LEU A 101 0.83 3.52 -8.64
CA LEU A 101 1.60 2.29 -8.39
C LEU A 101 2.35 1.77 -9.61
N LYS A 102 1.76 1.90 -10.81
CA LYS A 102 2.48 1.65 -12.07
C LYS A 102 3.69 2.58 -12.21
N SER A 103 3.57 3.85 -11.79
CA SER A 103 4.65 4.83 -11.85
C SER A 103 5.83 4.51 -10.92
N TYR A 104 5.59 3.81 -9.80
CA TYR A 104 6.63 3.36 -8.85
C TYR A 104 7.45 2.14 -9.33
N ARG A 105 7.28 1.72 -10.59
CA ARG A 105 8.28 0.96 -11.38
C ARG A 105 8.88 -0.31 -10.75
N LYS A 106 8.10 -1.07 -9.98
CA LYS A 106 8.39 -2.49 -9.64
C LYS A 106 7.14 -3.39 -9.57
N TRP A 107 5.95 -2.81 -9.72
CA TRP A 107 4.71 -3.55 -9.56
C TRP A 107 4.29 -4.24 -10.87
N LYS A 108 4.08 -5.56 -10.80
CA LYS A 108 3.36 -6.32 -11.84
C LYS A 108 1.98 -6.66 -11.30
N PRO A 109 0.88 -6.20 -11.92
CA PRO A 109 -0.45 -6.68 -11.58
C PRO A 109 -0.52 -8.18 -11.88
N HIS A 110 -0.98 -8.97 -10.90
CA HIS A 110 -1.54 -10.27 -11.20
C HIS A 110 -2.97 -10.04 -11.68
N ALA A 111 -3.17 -10.29 -12.98
CA ALA A 111 -4.47 -10.33 -13.64
C ALA A 111 -5.30 -11.52 -13.14
#